data_AF-A0ABD1T0V9-F1
#
_entry.id   AF-A0ABD1T0V9-F1
#
_cell.length_a   1.000
_cell.length_b   1.000
_cell.length_c   1.000
_cell.angle_alpha   90.00
_cell.angle_beta   90.00
_cell.angle_gamma   90.00
#
_symmetry.space_group_name_H-M   'P 1'
#
loop_
_entity.id
_entity.type
_entity.pdbx_description
1 polymer ?
#
loop_
_entity_poly.entity_id
_entity_poly.type
_entity_poly.pdbx_seq_one_letter_code
_entity_poly.pdbx_strand_id
1 'polypeptide(L)'
;MGQADIENGVLPILMYAFNRLKDPKLKSCFLYCSLYPEDYDIPRDELIANFISEELMDTRLSRRAEFDQGTSIEEVPQGMESLTNLKILYLDCCNLKNMPTGIFHRLTHLQELTLPCHVVHPTDVEGLKQLELFDGRLNSASNLNRLIKSQQSEGRLRSYHIIINEPGEVFGYDEYYPPCKVVHFGDDSLADSSLGVDENLLPQDIEELLFEGSGLSCCLLDYFPMLNNAKDLKKCDILVEDKIECIMRLSSEEEQQSRGVPFQSLEDLSLYGLPNFIGLL
;
A
#
# COMPACT_ATOMS: atom_id res chain seq x y z
N MET A 1 -21.82 -35.73 12.71
CA MET A 1 -23.21 -35.35 13.07
C MET A 1 -24.12 -35.78 11.93
N GLY A 2 -25.38 -36.09 12.22
CA GLY A 2 -26.27 -36.82 11.28
C GLY A 2 -26.86 -35.93 10.19
N GLN A 3 -27.13 -36.53 9.03
CA GLN A 3 -27.70 -35.92 7.83
C GLN A 3 -29.05 -35.19 8.05
N ALA A 4 -29.71 -35.42 9.21
CA ALA A 4 -30.98 -34.82 9.60
C ALA A 4 -30.86 -33.44 10.30
N ASP A 5 -29.66 -33.05 10.77
CA ASP A 5 -29.46 -31.74 11.43
C ASP A 5 -29.20 -30.62 10.41
N ILE A 6 -28.74 -30.96 9.19
CA ILE A 6 -28.45 -30.02 8.09
C ILE A 6 -29.75 -29.44 7.51
N GLU A 7 -30.83 -30.24 7.44
CA GLU A 7 -32.11 -29.82 6.85
C GLU A 7 -32.92 -28.86 7.76
N ASN A 8 -32.67 -28.83 9.06
CA ASN A 8 -33.46 -28.05 10.03
C ASN A 8 -32.78 -26.77 10.56
N GLY A 9 -31.59 -26.42 10.07
CA GLY A 9 -30.80 -25.29 10.58
C GLY A 9 -30.48 -24.23 9.53
N VAL A 10 -29.24 -24.28 9.02
CA VAL A 10 -28.62 -23.23 8.19
C VAL A 10 -29.09 -23.29 6.73
N LEU A 11 -29.42 -24.47 6.23
CA LEU A 11 -29.79 -24.68 4.82
C LEU A 11 -31.04 -23.88 4.38
N PRO A 12 -32.15 -23.83 5.14
CA PRO A 12 -33.28 -22.96 4.81
C PRO A 12 -32.93 -21.46 4.78
N ILE A 13 -32.02 -21.01 5.64
CA ILE A 13 -31.57 -19.60 5.73
C ILE A 13 -30.71 -19.24 4.51
N LEU A 14 -29.75 -20.10 4.17
CA LEU A 14 -28.91 -19.91 2.99
C LEU A 14 -29.73 -19.97 1.70
N MET A 15 -30.70 -20.89 1.63
CA MET A 15 -31.58 -21.01 0.47
C MET A 15 -32.53 -19.80 0.35
N TYR A 16 -32.99 -19.25 1.48
CA TYR A 16 -33.72 -17.98 1.48
C TYR A 16 -32.84 -16.81 0.99
N ALA A 17 -31.59 -16.72 1.45
CA ALA A 17 -30.64 -15.69 1.01
C ALA A 17 -30.35 -15.79 -0.50
N PHE A 18 -30.04 -17.00 -0.97
CA PHE A 18 -29.79 -17.32 -2.38
C PHE A 18 -30.96 -16.94 -3.28
N ASN A 19 -32.19 -17.25 -2.87
CA ASN A 19 -33.40 -16.94 -3.64
C ASN A 19 -33.68 -15.44 -3.76
N ARG A 20 -33.14 -14.61 -2.86
CA ARG A 20 -33.28 -13.14 -2.89
C ARG A 20 -32.26 -12.44 -3.77
N LEU A 21 -31.16 -13.10 -4.12
CA LEU A 21 -30.18 -12.56 -5.06
C LEU A 21 -30.85 -12.45 -6.45
N LYS A 22 -30.78 -11.27 -7.06
CA LYS A 22 -31.37 -11.02 -8.39
C LYS A 22 -30.36 -11.23 -9.52
N ASP A 23 -29.08 -11.08 -9.21
CA ASP A 23 -27.97 -11.23 -10.16
C ASP A 23 -27.53 -12.71 -10.23
N PRO A 24 -27.56 -13.34 -11.43
CA PRO A 24 -27.03 -14.67 -11.64
C PRO A 24 -25.56 -14.84 -11.21
N LYS A 25 -24.72 -13.80 -11.36
CA LYS A 25 -23.31 -13.84 -10.95
C LYS A 25 -23.18 -13.91 -9.43
N LEU A 26 -23.92 -13.09 -8.69
CA LEU A 26 -23.95 -13.14 -7.22
C LEU A 26 -24.47 -14.48 -6.70
N LYS A 27 -25.42 -15.12 -7.40
CA LYS A 27 -25.84 -16.49 -7.09
C LYS A 27 -24.70 -17.49 -7.26
N SER A 28 -23.95 -17.39 -8.35
CA SER A 28 -22.78 -18.24 -8.57
C SER A 28 -21.69 -18.01 -7.52
N CYS A 29 -21.40 -16.75 -7.15
CA CYS A 29 -20.47 -16.42 -6.07
C CYS A 29 -20.93 -17.01 -4.72
N PHE A 30 -22.22 -16.90 -4.39
CA PHE A 30 -22.79 -17.47 -3.18
C PHE A 30 -22.65 -19.00 -3.13
N LEU A 31 -22.83 -19.68 -4.27
CA LEU A 31 -22.61 -21.12 -4.38
C LEU A 31 -21.13 -21.49 -4.34
N TYR A 32 -20.25 -20.65 -4.89
CA TYR A 32 -18.81 -20.90 -4.85
C TYR A 32 -18.29 -20.94 -3.40
N CYS A 33 -18.82 -20.10 -2.50
CA CYS A 33 -18.50 -20.17 -1.07
C CYS A 33 -18.85 -21.52 -0.43
N SER A 34 -19.78 -22.30 -1.00
CA SER A 34 -20.14 -23.64 -0.52
C SER A 34 -19.11 -24.73 -0.87
N LEU A 35 -18.09 -24.40 -1.66
CA LEU A 35 -16.98 -25.30 -1.98
C LEU A 35 -15.95 -25.38 -0.83
N TYR A 36 -15.98 -24.43 0.10
CA TYR A 36 -15.10 -24.43 1.26
C TYR A 36 -15.63 -25.38 2.34
N PRO A 37 -14.75 -26.13 3.05
CA PRO A 37 -15.15 -26.98 4.16
C PRO A 37 -15.83 -26.20 5.29
N GLU A 38 -16.65 -26.90 6.08
CA GLU A 38 -17.19 -26.37 7.34
C GLU A 38 -16.03 -25.91 8.25
N ASP A 39 -16.18 -24.73 8.86
CA ASP A 39 -15.18 -24.05 9.71
C ASP A 39 -13.87 -23.63 9.01
N TYR A 40 -13.80 -23.65 7.67
CA TYR A 40 -12.65 -23.11 6.95
C TYR A 40 -12.69 -21.57 6.93
N ASP A 41 -11.60 -20.95 7.38
CA ASP A 41 -11.40 -19.50 7.22
C ASP A 41 -11.24 -19.18 5.74
N ILE A 42 -12.25 -18.56 5.12
CA ILE A 42 -12.21 -18.15 3.71
C ILE A 42 -11.56 -16.77 3.63
N PRO A 43 -10.31 -16.65 3.15
CA PRO A 43 -9.65 -15.35 3.01
C PRO A 43 -10.34 -14.56 1.89
N ARG A 44 -10.73 -13.31 2.18
CA ARG A 44 -11.49 -12.46 1.25
C ARG A 44 -10.81 -12.32 -0.12
N ASP A 45 -9.49 -12.15 -0.12
CA ASP A 45 -8.73 -11.88 -1.35
C ASP A 45 -8.58 -13.13 -2.22
N GLU A 46 -8.43 -14.30 -1.59
CA GLU A 46 -8.45 -15.60 -2.28
C GLU A 46 -9.81 -15.83 -2.94
N LEU A 47 -10.90 -15.54 -2.22
CA LEU A 47 -12.26 -15.66 -2.73
C LEU A 47 -12.51 -14.74 -3.93
N ILE A 48 -12.02 -13.50 -3.87
CA ILE A 48 -12.12 -12.52 -4.96
C ILE A 48 -11.30 -12.96 -6.18
N ALA A 49 -10.05 -13.38 -5.98
CA ALA A 49 -9.19 -13.90 -7.05
C ALA A 49 -9.82 -15.12 -7.75
N ASN A 50 -10.42 -16.02 -6.96
CA ASN A 50 -11.12 -17.19 -7.45
C ASN A 50 -12.37 -16.82 -8.27
N PHE A 51 -13.19 -15.86 -7.82
CA PHE A 51 -14.35 -15.39 -8.59
C PHE A 51 -13.96 -14.73 -9.92
N ILE A 52 -12.81 -14.05 -9.96
CA ILE A 52 -12.26 -13.48 -11.20
C ILE A 52 -11.80 -14.60 -12.14
N SER A 53 -11.05 -15.58 -11.62
CA SER A 53 -10.57 -16.73 -12.41
C SER A 53 -11.71 -17.55 -13.02
N GLU A 54 -12.83 -17.64 -12.32
CA GLU A 54 -14.03 -18.36 -12.77
C GLU A 54 -14.98 -17.50 -13.61
N GLU A 55 -14.54 -16.30 -14.04
CA GLU A 55 -15.31 -15.32 -14.81
C GLU A 55 -16.64 -14.90 -14.14
N LEU A 56 -16.76 -15.15 -12.84
CA LEU A 56 -17.90 -14.72 -12.02
C LEU A 56 -17.86 -13.22 -11.75
N MET A 57 -16.68 -12.60 -11.87
CA MET A 57 -16.42 -11.16 -11.76
C MET A 57 -15.53 -10.67 -12.92
N ASP A 58 -15.68 -9.40 -13.33
CA ASP A 58 -15.02 -8.86 -14.53
C ASP A 58 -13.82 -7.99 -14.15
N THR A 59 -12.60 -8.37 -14.59
CA THR A 59 -11.33 -7.75 -14.18
C THR A 59 -11.25 -6.24 -14.42
N ARG A 60 -12.01 -5.71 -15.39
CA ARG A 60 -11.96 -4.29 -15.77
C ARG A 60 -12.79 -3.36 -14.88
N LEU A 61 -13.63 -3.91 -14.00
CA LEU A 61 -14.48 -3.13 -13.09
C LEU A 61 -14.47 -3.67 -11.64
N SER A 62 -14.13 -4.95 -11.40
CA SER A 62 -14.54 -5.65 -10.16
C SER A 62 -13.71 -5.47 -8.88
N ARG A 63 -12.83 -4.47 -8.74
CA ARG A 63 -12.31 -4.14 -7.39
C ARG A 63 -12.50 -2.69 -6.96
N ARG A 64 -12.20 -1.71 -7.81
CA ARG A 64 -12.60 -0.32 -7.55
C ARG A 64 -14.12 -0.13 -7.70
N ALA A 65 -14.74 -0.56 -8.81
CA ALA A 65 -16.16 -0.30 -9.08
C ALA A 65 -17.17 -1.07 -8.19
N GLU A 66 -16.76 -2.16 -7.53
CA GLU A 66 -17.61 -2.90 -6.59
C GLU A 66 -17.46 -2.42 -5.13
N PHE A 67 -16.33 -1.79 -4.76
CA PHE A 67 -16.22 -0.95 -3.55
C PHE A 67 -16.91 0.41 -3.75
N ASP A 68 -16.90 0.95 -4.99
CA ASP A 68 -17.47 2.23 -5.39
C ASP A 68 -19.00 2.34 -5.19
N GLN A 69 -19.70 1.24 -4.91
CA GLN A 69 -21.13 1.27 -4.61
C GLN A 69 -21.45 1.69 -3.16
N GLY A 70 -20.43 1.84 -2.29
CA GLY A 70 -20.62 2.04 -0.86
C GLY A 70 -20.96 3.47 -0.41
N THR A 71 -20.36 4.51 -1.00
CA THR A 71 -20.54 5.88 -0.48
C THR A 71 -20.48 6.96 -1.58
N SER A 72 -21.51 7.81 -1.64
CA SER A 72 -21.53 9.05 -2.46
C SER A 72 -20.80 10.22 -1.78
N ILE A 73 -19.83 9.93 -0.90
CA ILE A 73 -19.11 10.94 -0.13
C ILE A 73 -18.04 11.54 -1.04
N GLU A 74 -18.34 12.71 -1.61
CA GLU A 74 -17.41 13.48 -2.43
C GLU A 74 -16.55 14.44 -1.61
N GLU A 75 -17.01 14.78 -0.40
CA GLU A 75 -16.36 15.71 0.52
C GLU A 75 -16.45 15.18 1.95
N VAL A 76 -15.45 15.48 2.78
CA VAL A 76 -15.48 15.13 4.20
C VAL A 76 -16.65 15.82 4.90
N PRO A 77 -17.50 15.09 5.65
CA PRO A 77 -18.64 15.68 6.35
C PRO A 77 -18.24 16.80 7.33
N GLN A 78 -19.00 17.89 7.32
CA GLN A 78 -18.81 19.00 8.26
C GLN A 78 -18.92 18.52 9.71
N GLY A 79 -17.98 18.94 10.57
CA GLY A 79 -17.96 18.58 11.99
C GLY A 79 -17.11 17.34 12.30
N MET A 80 -16.55 16.66 11.30
CA MET A 80 -15.61 15.54 11.52
C MET A 80 -14.38 15.96 12.33
N GLU A 81 -13.96 17.22 12.21
CA GLU A 81 -12.89 17.82 13.00
C GLU A 81 -13.20 17.94 14.50
N SER A 82 -14.46 17.75 14.90
CA SER A 82 -14.89 17.69 16.31
C SER A 82 -14.69 16.31 16.94
N LEU A 83 -14.35 15.29 16.15
CA LEU A 83 -14.10 13.93 16.62
C LEU A 83 -12.70 13.78 17.25
N THR A 84 -12.37 14.62 18.24
CA THR A 84 -11.01 14.72 18.81
C THR A 84 -10.52 13.45 19.55
N ASN A 85 -11.44 12.54 19.89
CA ASN A 85 -11.14 11.23 20.48
C ASN A 85 -11.06 10.10 19.45
N LEU A 86 -11.17 10.42 18.15
CA LEU A 86 -11.08 9.43 17.09
C LEU A 86 -9.69 8.79 17.09
N LYS A 87 -9.67 7.45 17.11
CA LYS A 87 -8.45 6.65 17.08
C LYS A 87 -8.22 5.98 15.74
N ILE A 88 -9.29 5.64 15.04
CA ILE A 88 -9.23 4.90 13.79
C ILE A 88 -10.03 5.67 12.77
N LEU A 89 -9.41 5.97 11.65
CA LEU A 89 -10.04 6.60 10.50
C LEU A 89 -9.67 5.82 9.24
N TYR A 90 -10.63 5.06 8.74
CA TYR A 90 -10.53 4.44 7.42
C TYR A 90 -11.41 5.19 6.45
N LEU A 91 -10.78 5.82 5.46
CA LEU A 91 -11.44 6.46 4.33
C LEU A 91 -11.02 5.72 3.08
N ASP A 92 -11.84 4.76 2.67
CA ASP A 92 -11.72 4.10 1.37
C ASP A 92 -12.86 4.59 0.45
N CYS A 93 -12.87 5.91 0.24
CA CYS A 93 -13.87 6.61 -0.55
C CYS A 93 -13.23 7.05 -1.87
N CYS A 94 -13.35 6.25 -2.93
CA CYS A 94 -12.76 6.55 -4.24
C CYS A 94 -13.33 7.82 -4.92
N ASN A 95 -14.46 8.34 -4.43
CA ASN A 95 -15.08 9.58 -4.90
C ASN A 95 -14.67 10.83 -4.10
N LEU A 96 -13.90 10.68 -3.01
CA LEU A 96 -13.53 11.79 -2.14
C LEU A 96 -12.54 12.71 -2.85
N LYS A 97 -13.00 13.88 -3.31
CA LYS A 97 -12.20 14.75 -4.17
C LYS A 97 -11.02 15.38 -3.43
N ASN A 98 -11.24 15.82 -2.20
CA ASN A 98 -10.23 16.53 -1.41
C ASN A 98 -10.44 16.28 0.09
N MET A 99 -9.33 16.27 0.83
CA MET A 99 -9.33 16.34 2.28
C MET A 99 -9.27 17.80 2.75
N PRO A 100 -10.06 18.21 3.76
CA PRO A 100 -9.98 19.55 4.33
C PRO A 100 -8.63 19.78 5.01
N THR A 101 -7.99 20.90 4.69
CA THR A 101 -6.73 21.31 5.31
C THR A 101 -6.92 21.54 6.80
N GLY A 102 -5.95 21.11 7.63
CA GLY A 102 -5.99 21.32 9.06
C GLY A 102 -6.79 20.30 9.87
N ILE A 103 -7.50 19.35 9.25
CA ILE A 103 -8.36 18.39 9.99
C ILE A 103 -7.57 17.54 10.98
N PHE A 104 -6.37 17.11 10.59
CA PHE A 104 -5.51 16.24 11.40
C PHE A 104 -4.90 16.95 12.62
N HIS A 105 -4.86 18.29 12.64
CA HIS A 105 -4.42 19.06 13.83
C HIS A 105 -5.35 18.84 15.03
N ARG A 106 -6.61 18.46 14.79
CA ARG A 106 -7.60 18.20 15.86
C ARG A 106 -7.72 16.73 16.22
N LEU A 107 -7.32 15.83 15.33
CA LEU A 107 -7.38 14.37 15.52
C LEU A 107 -6.10 13.84 16.17
N THR A 108 -5.68 14.44 17.29
CA THR A 108 -4.38 14.16 17.92
C THR A 108 -4.26 12.78 18.58
N HIS A 109 -5.38 12.07 18.75
CA HIS A 109 -5.43 10.69 19.28
C HIS A 109 -5.49 9.63 18.18
N LEU A 110 -5.36 10.02 16.91
CA LEU A 110 -5.46 9.08 15.80
C LEU A 110 -4.27 8.10 15.82
N GLN A 111 -4.60 6.82 15.78
CA GLN A 111 -3.72 5.66 15.81
C GLN A 111 -3.68 4.98 14.44
N GLU A 112 -4.79 4.95 13.72
CA GLU A 112 -4.86 4.32 12.41
C GLU A 112 -5.50 5.27 11.40
N LEU A 113 -4.82 5.48 10.28
CA LEU A 113 -5.27 6.35 9.21
C LEU A 113 -5.07 5.65 7.85
N THR A 114 -6.18 5.40 7.16
CA THR A 114 -6.18 4.97 5.76
C THR A 114 -6.89 6.03 4.93
N LEU A 115 -6.25 6.49 3.86
CA LEU A 115 -6.76 7.47 2.92
C LEU A 115 -6.78 6.90 1.51
N PRO A 116 -7.71 7.34 0.64
CA PRO A 116 -7.75 6.86 -0.74
C PRO A 116 -6.49 7.28 -1.50
N CYS A 117 -6.00 6.41 -2.38
CA CYS A 117 -4.75 6.63 -3.13
C CYS A 117 -4.77 7.88 -4.05
N HIS A 118 -5.94 8.37 -4.45
CA HIS A 118 -6.08 9.57 -5.29
C HIS A 118 -6.16 10.87 -4.47
N VAL A 119 -6.41 10.78 -3.15
CA VAL A 119 -6.43 11.94 -2.26
C VAL A 119 -4.98 12.29 -1.93
N VAL A 120 -4.47 13.28 -2.65
CA VAL A 120 -3.16 13.85 -2.36
C VAL A 120 -3.31 14.77 -1.15
N HIS A 121 -2.39 14.60 -0.20
CA HIS A 121 -2.12 15.58 0.85
C HIS A 121 -3.08 15.59 2.04
N PRO A 122 -2.52 15.22 3.19
CA PRO A 122 -2.67 16.09 4.33
C PRO A 122 -1.31 16.55 4.78
N THR A 123 -0.97 17.82 4.53
CA THR A 123 0.25 18.49 5.03
C THR A 123 0.51 18.29 6.53
N ASP A 124 -0.52 17.86 7.24
CA ASP A 124 -0.64 17.85 8.68
C ASP A 124 -0.56 16.43 9.27
N VAL A 125 -0.38 15.37 8.45
CA VAL A 125 -0.24 13.99 8.96
C VAL A 125 0.95 13.83 9.88
N GLU A 126 2.00 14.63 9.67
CA GLU A 126 3.16 14.70 10.55
C GLU A 126 2.82 15.14 11.98
N GLY A 127 1.69 15.82 12.20
CA GLY A 127 1.19 16.21 13.51
C GLY A 127 0.55 15.05 14.29
N LEU A 128 0.31 13.91 13.64
CA LEU A 128 -0.31 12.72 14.23
C LEU A 128 0.72 11.89 15.00
N LYS A 129 0.95 12.30 16.24
CA LYS A 129 1.95 11.73 17.14
C LYS A 129 1.66 10.31 17.64
N GLN A 130 0.41 9.86 17.58
CA GLN A 130 -0.02 8.55 18.09
C GLN A 130 -0.19 7.50 17.00
N LEU A 131 0.24 7.79 15.76
CA LEU A 131 -0.04 6.97 14.59
C LEU A 131 0.76 5.65 14.65
N GLU A 132 0.03 4.54 14.58
CA GLU A 132 0.50 3.17 14.54
C GLU A 132 0.35 2.55 13.14
N LEU A 133 -0.64 3.00 12.36
CA LEU A 133 -0.87 2.59 10.98
C LEU A 133 -1.14 3.79 10.08
N PHE A 134 -0.43 3.87 8.95
CA PHE A 134 -0.67 4.88 7.93
C PHE A 134 -0.71 4.28 6.52
N ASP A 135 -1.83 4.45 5.83
CA ASP A 135 -1.96 4.12 4.42
C ASP A 135 -2.44 5.37 3.66
N GLY A 136 -1.66 5.84 2.69
CA GLY A 136 -2.06 7.01 1.90
C GLY A 136 -0.96 7.61 1.02
N ARG A 137 -1.36 8.66 0.28
CA ARG A 137 -0.50 9.34 -0.71
C ARG A 137 0.08 10.66 -0.20
N LEU A 138 1.38 10.84 -0.43
CA LEU A 138 2.15 12.07 -0.22
C LEU A 138 2.57 12.68 -1.57
N ASN A 139 2.80 14.00 -1.59
CA ASN A 139 3.12 14.74 -2.82
C ASN A 139 4.62 14.89 -3.11
N SER A 140 5.48 14.44 -2.19
CA SER A 140 6.93 14.61 -2.31
C SER A 140 7.67 13.74 -1.29
N ALA A 141 8.90 13.37 -1.64
CA ALA A 141 9.83 12.72 -0.71
C ALA A 141 10.13 13.58 0.54
N SER A 142 10.03 14.91 0.42
CA SER A 142 10.19 15.82 1.57
C SER A 142 9.12 15.61 2.65
N ASN A 143 7.88 15.31 2.24
CA ASN A 143 6.76 15.05 3.14
C ASN A 143 6.95 13.70 3.83
N LEU A 144 7.46 12.70 3.11
CA LEU A 144 7.86 11.42 3.69
C LEU A 144 8.92 11.63 4.78
N ASN A 145 10.00 12.37 4.49
CA ASN A 145 11.06 12.61 5.47
C ASN A 145 10.52 13.31 6.74
N ARG A 146 9.64 14.31 6.60
CA ARG A 146 8.98 14.98 7.74
C ARG A 146 8.12 14.01 8.56
N LEU A 147 7.32 13.16 7.90
CA LEU A 147 6.52 12.13 8.57
C LEU A 147 7.42 11.17 9.35
N ILE A 148 8.45 10.62 8.70
CA ILE A 148 9.39 9.70 9.34
C ILE A 148 10.08 10.35 10.54
N LYS A 149 10.60 11.57 10.41
CA LYS A 149 11.26 12.30 11.51
C LYS A 149 10.31 12.54 12.68
N SER A 150 9.06 12.88 12.42
CA SER A 150 8.02 13.01 13.46
C SER A 150 7.80 11.67 14.18
N GLN A 151 7.63 10.59 13.43
CA GLN A 151 7.34 9.26 13.98
C GLN A 151 8.53 8.61 14.68
N GLN A 152 9.78 8.86 14.25
CA GLN A 152 10.99 8.34 14.92
C GLN A 152 11.22 8.94 16.30
N SER A 153 10.77 10.18 16.53
CA SER A 153 10.95 10.85 17.83
C SER A 153 10.03 10.32 18.94
N GLU A 154 8.87 9.75 18.57
CA GLU A 154 7.87 9.23 19.52
C GLU A 154 7.57 7.72 19.35
N GLY A 155 8.06 7.10 18.28
CA GLY A 155 8.33 5.67 18.09
C GLY A 155 7.13 4.72 18.13
N ARG A 156 6.21 4.80 17.15
CA ARG A 156 5.02 3.92 17.12
C ARG A 156 4.51 3.41 15.77
N LEU A 157 4.94 3.92 14.62
CA LEU A 157 4.40 3.47 13.33
C LEU A 157 4.79 2.00 13.10
N ARG A 158 3.82 1.09 13.22
CA ARG A 158 4.02 -0.36 13.12
C ARG A 158 3.83 -0.88 11.71
N SER A 159 2.94 -0.23 10.96
CA SER A 159 2.64 -0.55 9.58
C SER A 159 2.42 0.73 8.80
N TYR A 160 2.92 0.75 7.57
CA TYR A 160 2.70 1.88 6.69
C TYR A 160 2.74 1.45 5.22
N HIS A 161 1.86 2.06 4.44
CA HIS A 161 1.86 1.99 3.00
C HIS A 161 1.83 3.42 2.48
N ILE A 162 2.96 3.88 1.95
CA ILE A 162 3.14 5.28 1.56
C ILE A 162 3.40 5.36 0.08
N ILE A 163 2.51 6.06 -0.63
CA ILE A 163 2.66 6.33 -2.06
C ILE A 163 3.14 7.77 -2.24
N ILE A 164 4.24 7.99 -2.97
CA ILE A 164 4.73 9.32 -3.34
C ILE A 164 4.45 9.54 -4.81
N ASN A 165 3.74 10.62 -5.12
CA ASN A 165 3.23 10.93 -6.47
C ASN A 165 2.30 9.86 -7.03
N GLU A 166 1.76 10.08 -8.23
CA GLU A 166 0.89 9.07 -8.85
C GLU A 166 1.79 8.01 -9.45
N PRO A 167 1.58 6.71 -9.16
CA PRO A 167 2.07 5.71 -10.09
C PRO A 167 1.36 5.90 -11.42
N GLY A 168 2.08 5.76 -12.52
CA GLY A 168 1.48 5.67 -13.84
C GLY A 168 0.39 4.58 -13.90
N GLU A 169 -0.49 4.63 -14.91
CA GLU A 169 -1.58 3.66 -15.10
C GLU A 169 -1.12 2.19 -15.29
N VAL A 170 0.17 1.89 -15.13
CA VAL A 170 0.80 0.71 -15.74
C VAL A 170 0.59 -0.56 -14.91
N PHE A 171 0.40 -0.49 -13.59
CA PHE A 171 0.08 -1.69 -12.81
C PHE A 171 -1.03 -1.46 -11.77
N GLY A 172 -2.11 -2.24 -11.91
CA GLY A 172 -3.16 -2.32 -10.92
C GLY A 172 -2.60 -2.91 -9.63
N TYR A 173 -2.39 -2.07 -8.62
CA TYR A 173 -2.16 -2.50 -7.25
C TYR A 173 -3.41 -3.19 -6.73
N ASP A 174 -3.44 -4.50 -6.95
CA ASP A 174 -4.59 -5.35 -6.69
C ASP A 174 -4.23 -6.43 -5.67
N GLU A 175 -3.48 -6.05 -4.63
CA GLU A 175 -3.09 -6.89 -3.51
C GLU A 175 -3.33 -6.14 -2.19
N TYR A 176 -4.25 -6.65 -1.39
CA TYR A 176 -4.46 -6.21 -0.01
C TYR A 176 -3.35 -6.84 0.84
N TYR A 177 -2.28 -6.07 1.09
CA TYR A 177 -1.15 -6.55 1.89
C TYR A 177 -1.38 -6.29 3.39
N PRO A 178 -1.40 -7.32 4.27
CA PRO A 178 -1.33 -7.16 5.72
C PRO A 178 0.12 -6.92 6.20
N PRO A 179 0.34 -6.57 7.48
CA PRO A 179 0.92 -5.29 7.86
C PRO A 179 2.25 -4.99 7.15
N CYS A 180 2.22 -4.29 6.02
CA CYS A 180 3.45 -3.98 5.31
C CYS A 180 4.06 -2.65 5.73
N LYS A 181 5.37 -2.55 5.52
CA LYS A 181 6.19 -1.35 5.70
C LYS A 181 6.73 -1.00 4.33
N VAL A 182 5.86 -0.44 3.50
CA VAL A 182 6.09 -0.21 2.06
C VAL A 182 6.20 1.27 1.79
N VAL A 183 7.19 1.63 0.97
CA VAL A 183 7.23 2.95 0.32
C VAL A 183 7.26 2.76 -1.19
N HIS A 184 6.33 3.41 -1.86
CA HIS A 184 6.18 3.43 -3.30
C HIS A 184 6.46 4.84 -3.84
N PHE A 185 7.42 4.92 -4.76
CA PHE A 185 7.80 6.10 -5.52
C PHE A 185 7.22 6.02 -6.94
N GLY A 186 6.17 6.79 -7.21
CA GLY A 186 5.58 6.94 -8.54
C GLY A 186 6.26 8.03 -9.37
N ASP A 187 5.61 8.41 -10.48
CA ASP A 187 6.20 9.21 -11.56
C ASP A 187 6.86 10.52 -11.06
N ASP A 188 8.09 10.75 -11.52
CA ASP A 188 8.92 11.94 -11.25
C ASP A 188 9.10 12.29 -9.75
N SER A 189 8.83 11.35 -8.84
CA SER A 189 8.95 11.57 -7.39
C SER A 189 10.37 11.88 -6.92
N LEU A 190 11.38 11.50 -7.69
CA LEU A 190 12.80 11.72 -7.42
C LEU A 190 13.44 12.73 -8.39
N ALA A 191 12.67 13.32 -9.30
CA ALA A 191 13.17 14.29 -10.28
C ALA A 191 13.51 15.66 -9.66
N ASP A 192 13.05 15.95 -8.44
CA ASP A 192 13.31 17.22 -7.77
C ASP A 192 14.76 17.31 -7.25
N SER A 193 15.56 18.13 -7.93
CA SER A 193 16.95 18.52 -7.55
C SER A 193 17.12 19.08 -6.13
N SER A 194 16.03 19.29 -5.39
CA SER A 194 16.02 19.71 -3.99
C SER A 194 16.08 18.56 -2.97
N LEU A 195 16.23 17.31 -3.42
CA LEU A 195 16.77 16.19 -2.63
C LEU A 195 18.23 16.50 -2.26
N GLY A 196 18.39 17.45 -1.34
CA GLY A 196 19.66 17.80 -0.74
C GLY A 196 20.26 16.57 -0.07
N VAL A 197 21.58 16.57 -0.01
CA VAL A 197 22.51 15.56 0.52
C VAL A 197 22.21 15.14 1.99
N ASP A 198 21.16 15.68 2.62
CA ASP A 198 20.80 15.41 4.02
C ASP A 198 19.67 14.37 4.18
N GLU A 199 20.15 13.18 4.54
CA GLU A 199 19.65 12.33 5.64
C GLU A 199 18.29 11.61 5.47
N ASN A 200 18.40 10.29 5.29
CA ASN A 200 17.42 9.25 5.64
C ASN A 200 15.98 9.47 5.16
N LEU A 201 15.77 9.40 3.85
CA LEU A 201 14.45 9.47 3.22
C LEU A 201 13.54 8.29 3.55
N LEU A 202 14.09 7.16 4.02
CA LEU A 202 13.35 5.92 4.26
C LEU A 202 13.37 5.52 5.74
N PRO A 203 12.33 4.85 6.24
CA PRO A 203 12.35 4.23 7.55
C PRO A 203 13.41 3.11 7.60
N GLN A 204 13.99 2.89 8.78
CA GLN A 204 15.06 1.88 8.94
C GLN A 204 14.54 0.43 8.87
N ASP A 205 13.27 0.26 9.20
CA ASP A 205 12.56 -1.02 9.29
C ASP A 205 11.72 -1.30 8.05
N ILE A 206 12.02 -0.62 6.94
CA ILE A 206 11.33 -0.80 5.67
C ILE A 206 11.45 -2.23 5.16
N GLU A 207 10.32 -2.80 4.72
CA GLU A 207 10.25 -4.17 4.24
C GLU A 207 10.17 -4.25 2.72
N GLU A 208 9.50 -3.28 2.08
CA GLU A 208 9.32 -3.27 0.64
C GLU A 208 9.52 -1.88 0.03
N LEU A 209 10.17 -1.85 -1.13
CA LEU A 209 10.39 -0.67 -1.93
C LEU A 209 9.88 -0.89 -3.35
N LEU A 210 9.19 0.13 -3.86
CA LEU A 210 8.69 0.12 -5.22
C LEU A 210 9.01 1.45 -5.90
N PHE A 211 9.58 1.37 -7.10
CA PHE A 211 9.88 2.50 -7.96
C PHE A 211 9.21 2.28 -9.31
N GLU A 212 8.34 3.20 -9.70
CA GLU A 212 7.64 3.17 -10.99
C GLU A 212 7.75 4.57 -11.62
N GLY A 213 8.53 4.70 -12.70
CA GLY A 213 8.70 5.98 -13.40
C GLY A 213 9.25 7.12 -12.52
N SER A 214 9.87 6.78 -11.39
CA SER A 214 10.22 7.73 -10.31
C SER A 214 11.29 8.74 -10.70
N GLY A 215 12.04 8.47 -11.77
CA GLY A 215 13.13 9.30 -12.24
C GLY A 215 14.48 8.90 -11.66
N LEU A 216 14.64 7.62 -11.28
CA LEU A 216 15.93 7.07 -10.88
C LEU A 216 16.91 7.20 -12.04
N SER A 217 18.11 7.70 -11.72
CA SER A 217 19.19 7.82 -12.67
C SER A 217 20.46 7.20 -12.12
N CYS A 218 21.34 6.71 -12.99
CA CYS A 218 22.66 6.21 -12.59
C CYS A 218 22.58 4.98 -11.65
N CYS A 219 22.51 5.16 -10.33
CA CYS A 219 22.57 4.09 -9.34
C CYS A 219 21.56 4.29 -8.19
N LEU A 220 20.82 3.23 -7.82
CA LEU A 220 19.86 3.30 -6.70
C LEU A 220 20.53 3.72 -5.37
N LEU A 221 21.70 3.16 -5.05
CA LEU A 221 22.42 3.49 -3.82
C LEU A 221 22.96 4.93 -3.77
N ASP A 222 23.03 5.64 -4.91
CA ASP A 222 23.38 7.07 -4.91
C ASP A 222 22.26 7.89 -4.26
N TYR A 223 21.00 7.45 -4.43
CA TYR A 223 19.82 8.07 -3.83
C TYR A 223 19.57 7.55 -2.41
N PHE A 224 19.78 6.25 -2.19
CA PHE A 224 19.44 5.58 -0.93
C PHE A 224 20.64 4.81 -0.36
N PRO A 225 21.71 5.49 0.10
CA PRO A 225 22.91 4.83 0.63
C PRO A 225 22.64 4.00 1.90
N MET A 226 21.54 4.30 2.60
CA MET A 226 21.08 3.57 3.80
C MET A 226 20.70 2.11 3.52
N LEU A 227 20.34 1.77 2.27
CA LEU A 227 19.99 0.40 1.88
C LEU A 227 21.16 -0.59 1.97
N ASN A 228 22.40 -0.08 2.03
CA ASN A 228 23.58 -0.91 2.34
C ASN A 228 23.47 -1.65 3.67
N ASN A 229 22.70 -1.11 4.62
CA ASN A 229 22.54 -1.68 5.96
C ASN A 229 21.08 -2.03 6.30
N ALA A 230 20.19 -2.02 5.30
CA ALA A 230 18.80 -2.41 5.52
C ALA A 230 18.74 -3.91 5.85
N LYS A 231 18.21 -4.24 7.02
CA LYS A 231 18.12 -5.62 7.52
C LYS A 231 16.74 -6.25 7.31
N ASP A 232 15.73 -5.40 7.16
CA ASP A 232 14.33 -5.81 7.09
C ASP A 232 13.78 -5.74 5.65
N LEU A 233 14.54 -5.18 4.70
CA LEU A 233 14.13 -5.05 3.30
C LEU A 233 14.10 -6.42 2.62
N LYS A 234 12.91 -6.90 2.27
CA LYS A 234 12.65 -8.20 1.64
C LYS A 234 12.35 -8.08 0.15
N LYS A 235 11.71 -7.00 -0.27
CA LYS A 235 11.27 -6.83 -1.66
C LYS A 235 11.67 -5.46 -2.23
N CYS A 236 12.15 -5.47 -3.47
CA CYS A 236 12.49 -4.26 -4.20
C CYS A 236 12.07 -4.40 -5.66
N ASP A 237 11.14 -3.57 -6.09
CA ASP A 237 10.63 -3.56 -7.46
C ASP A 237 11.04 -2.24 -8.12
N ILE A 238 11.70 -2.34 -9.28
CA ILE A 238 12.12 -1.19 -10.10
C ILE A 238 11.54 -1.38 -11.49
N LEU A 239 10.56 -0.54 -11.81
CA LEU A 239 9.72 -0.65 -13.00
C LEU A 239 9.81 0.65 -13.81
N VAL A 240 9.95 0.52 -15.12
CA VAL A 240 9.79 1.64 -16.07
C VAL A 240 10.73 2.82 -15.75
N GLU A 241 12.01 2.55 -15.57
CA GLU A 241 13.03 3.59 -15.33
C GLU A 241 13.94 3.75 -16.54
N ASP A 242 13.88 4.94 -17.16
CA ASP A 242 14.61 5.21 -18.40
C ASP A 242 16.10 5.45 -18.20
N LYS A 243 16.54 5.89 -17.01
CA LYS A 243 17.90 6.38 -16.76
C LYS A 243 18.70 5.56 -15.76
N ILE A 244 18.08 4.59 -15.09
CA ILE A 244 18.81 3.77 -14.12
C ILE A 244 19.79 2.87 -14.86
N GLU A 245 21.03 2.85 -14.39
CA GLU A 245 22.09 2.00 -14.95
C GLU A 245 22.36 0.81 -14.02
N CYS A 246 22.42 1.02 -12.71
CA CYS A 246 22.69 -0.04 -11.75
C CYS A 246 21.96 0.13 -10.41
N ILE A 247 21.94 -0.92 -9.59
CA ILE A 247 21.40 -0.84 -8.22
C ILE A 247 22.51 -0.43 -7.23
N MET A 248 23.71 -0.96 -7.44
CA MET A 248 24.88 -0.72 -6.61
C MET A 248 26.11 -0.43 -7.50
N ARG A 249 27.15 0.17 -6.88
CA ARG A 249 28.51 0.23 -7.42
C ARG A 249 29.48 -0.27 -6.34
N LEU A 250 30.09 -1.44 -6.53
CA LEU A 250 31.17 -1.93 -5.68
C LEU A 250 32.43 -1.09 -5.95
N SER A 251 32.78 -0.26 -4.99
CA SER A 251 34.14 0.28 -4.86
C SER A 251 35.12 -0.86 -4.49
N SER A 252 36.42 -0.61 -4.69
CA SER A 252 37.49 -1.62 -4.69
C SER A 252 37.47 -2.59 -3.48
N GLU A 253 38.15 -3.74 -3.64
CA GLU A 253 38.27 -4.81 -2.63
C GLU A 253 38.66 -4.33 -1.20
N GLU A 254 39.25 -3.14 -1.06
CA GLU A 254 39.63 -2.52 0.23
C GLU A 254 38.44 -1.89 0.99
N GLU A 255 37.35 -1.49 0.31
CA GLU A 255 36.14 -0.94 0.96
C GLU A 255 35.16 -2.04 1.45
N GLN A 256 35.26 -3.25 0.86
CA GLN A 256 34.41 -4.41 1.16
C GLN A 256 34.61 -5.00 2.56
N GLN A 257 35.75 -4.76 3.22
CA GLN A 257 35.94 -5.20 4.62
C GLN A 257 35.29 -4.27 5.66
N SER A 258 34.78 -3.09 5.27
CA SER A 258 34.22 -2.11 6.21
C SER A 258 32.72 -1.83 6.03
N ARG A 259 32.17 -2.07 4.83
CA ARG A 259 30.74 -1.86 4.51
C ARG A 259 30.09 -3.22 4.28
N GLY A 260 28.98 -3.49 4.99
CA GLY A 260 28.20 -4.72 4.80
C GLY A 260 27.76 -4.88 3.33
N VAL A 261 27.47 -6.11 2.92
CA VAL A 261 26.93 -6.39 1.59
C VAL A 261 25.53 -5.76 1.51
N PRO A 262 25.24 -4.86 0.56
CA PRO A 262 23.89 -4.31 0.38
C PRO A 262 22.88 -5.41 0.06
N PHE A 263 21.61 -5.19 0.42
CA PHE A 263 20.50 -6.09 0.10
C PHE A 263 20.65 -7.52 0.67
N GLN A 264 21.36 -7.70 1.78
CA GLN A 264 21.55 -9.02 2.42
C GLN A 264 20.24 -9.74 2.78
N SER A 265 19.18 -8.98 3.09
CA SER A 265 17.86 -9.50 3.46
C SER A 265 16.90 -9.60 2.27
N LEU A 266 17.31 -9.18 1.07
CA LEU A 266 16.43 -9.09 -0.08
C LEU A 266 16.10 -10.49 -0.60
N GLU A 267 14.81 -10.81 -0.63
CA GLU A 267 14.24 -12.08 -1.07
C GLU A 267 13.71 -11.99 -2.51
N ASP A 268 13.15 -10.83 -2.87
CA ASP A 268 12.53 -10.55 -4.17
C ASP A 268 13.08 -9.26 -4.79
N LEU A 269 13.48 -9.35 -6.06
CA LEU A 269 13.98 -8.24 -6.87
C LEU A 269 13.35 -8.31 -8.26
N SER A 270 12.38 -7.43 -8.52
CA SER A 270 11.77 -7.30 -9.85
C SER A 270 12.36 -6.13 -10.62
N LEU A 271 12.87 -6.40 -11.82
CA LEU A 271 13.43 -5.40 -12.72
C LEU A 271 12.71 -5.47 -14.06
N TYR A 272 11.96 -4.43 -14.41
CA TYR A 272 11.15 -4.41 -15.62
C TYR A 272 11.23 -3.07 -16.35
N GLY A 273 11.35 -3.11 -17.68
CA GLY A 273 11.34 -1.88 -18.49
C GLY A 273 12.52 -0.95 -18.21
N LEU A 274 13.73 -1.49 -18.02
CA LEU A 274 14.95 -0.72 -17.70
C LEU A 274 15.93 -0.71 -18.89
N PRO A 275 15.78 0.17 -19.90
CA PRO A 275 16.54 0.10 -21.15
C PRO A 275 18.05 0.35 -20.98
N ASN A 276 18.48 1.09 -19.95
CA ASN A 276 19.87 1.44 -19.69
C ASN A 276 20.53 0.60 -18.59
N PHE A 277 19.82 -0.40 -18.06
CA PHE A 277 20.31 -1.19 -16.93
C PHE A 277 21.47 -2.11 -17.34
N ILE A 278 22.62 -1.92 -16.70
CA ILE A 278 23.87 -2.66 -16.95
C ILE A 278 24.16 -3.74 -15.90
N GLY A 279 23.51 -3.70 -14.72
CA GLY A 279 23.60 -4.77 -13.72
C GLY A 279 23.64 -4.33 -12.26
N LEU A 280 23.99 -5.27 -11.38
CA LEU A 280 24.25 -5.09 -9.96
C LEU A 280 25.77 -4.95 -9.77
N LEU A 281 26.36 -3.76 -9.92
CA LEU A 281 27.83 -3.62 -9.95
C LEU A 281 28.46 -3.16 -8.65
#